data_AF-A0A7C3FR79-F1
#
_entry.id   AF-A0A7C3FR79-F1
#
_cell.length_a   1.000
_cell.length_b   1.000
_cell.length_c   1.000
_cell.angle_alpha   90.00
_cell.angle_beta   90.00
_cell.angle_gamma   90.00
#
_symmetry.space_group_name_H-M   'P 1'
#
loop_
_entity.id
_entity.type
_entity.pdbx_description
1 polymer ?
#
loop_
_entity_poly.entity_id
_entity_poly.type
_entity_poly.pdbx_seq_one_letter_code
_entity_poly.pdbx_strand_id
1 'polypeptide(L)'
;MPEYYAALGILSNERTVVLDHPATLPPGRVRVTVVPLPATQSKAPFLVKLEAIHQALRASGYRPRTKAQVDAEIQAERDSWGA
;
A
#
# COMPACT_ATOMS: atom_id res chain seq x y z
N MET A 1 15.44 -1.96 34.81
CA MET A 1 15.74 -2.16 33.37
C MET A 1 15.45 -0.83 32.70
N PRO A 2 16.39 -0.19 31.98
CA PRO A 2 16.05 1.03 31.24
C PRO A 2 14.95 0.68 30.21
N GLU A 3 13.80 1.35 30.31
CA GLU A 3 12.73 1.22 29.34
C GLU A 3 13.19 1.88 28.05
N TYR A 4 13.54 1.06 27.05
CA TYR A 4 13.87 1.55 25.73
C TYR A 4 12.57 1.77 24.97
N TYR A 5 12.34 3.00 24.52
CA TYR A 5 11.27 3.31 23.59
C TYR A 5 11.71 2.92 22.17
N ALA A 6 11.00 1.96 21.57
CA ALA A 6 11.20 1.56 20.20
C ALA A 6 10.10 2.16 19.32
N ALA A 7 10.50 2.94 18.31
CA ALA A 7 9.61 3.46 17.29
C ALA A 7 10.14 3.12 15.90
N LEU A 8 9.22 2.83 15.00
CA LEU A 8 9.53 2.65 13.58
C LEU A 8 9.66 4.01 12.91
N GLY A 9 10.48 4.02 11.87
CA GLY A 9 10.70 5.21 11.08
C GLY A 9 11.49 4.88 9.82
N ILE A 10 11.46 5.82 8.89
CA ILE A 10 12.15 5.74 7.61
C ILE A 10 13.36 6.66 7.66
N LEU A 11 14.52 6.13 7.28
CA LEU A 11 15.70 6.93 7.00
C LEU A 11 15.45 7.66 5.66
N SER A 12 14.93 8.89 5.74
CA SER A 12 14.57 9.70 4.57
C SER A 12 15.80 10.15 3.77
N ASN A 13 16.92 10.34 4.46
CA ASN A 13 18.23 10.57 3.88
C ASN A 13 19.30 10.05 4.85
N GLU A 14 20.57 10.07 4.46
CA GLU A 14 21.69 9.54 5.27
C GLU A 14 21.81 10.11 6.70
N ARG A 15 21.12 11.22 7.01
CA ARG A 15 21.23 11.93 8.30
C ARG A 15 19.90 12.12 9.03
N THR A 16 18.77 11.78 8.41
CA THR A 16 17.44 12.12 8.93
C THR A 16 16.55 10.89 8.98
N VAL A 17 16.16 10.51 10.20
CA VAL A 17 15.12 9.49 10.44
C VAL A 17 13.80 10.21 10.70
N VAL A 18 12.79 9.90 9.89
CA VAL A 18 11.41 10.34 10.10
C VAL A 18 10.69 9.20 10.80
N LEU A 19 10.19 9.44 12.01
CA LEU A 19 9.42 8.44 12.74
C LEU A 19 8.00 8.34 12.16
N ASP A 20 7.47 7.13 12.10
CA ASP A 20 6.09 6.90 11.64
C ASP A 20 5.06 7.52 12.60
N HIS A 21 5.43 7.57 13.88
CA HIS A 21 4.62 8.17 14.95
C HIS A 21 5.48 9.09 15.83
N PRO A 22 4.88 10.16 16.41
CA PRO A 22 5.59 11.03 17.34
C PRO A 22 6.15 10.27 18.54
N ALA A 23 7.42 10.52 18.85
CA ALA A 23 8.06 9.91 20.03
C ALA A 23 7.35 10.40 21.31
N THR A 24 6.81 9.46 22.07
CA THR A 24 6.13 9.75 23.34
C THR A 24 7.16 9.80 24.48
N LEU A 25 8.09 10.74 24.41
CA LEU A 25 9.16 10.92 25.40
C LEU A 25 9.05 12.30 26.06
N PRO A 26 9.35 12.41 27.36
CA PRO A 26 9.42 13.72 28.01
C PRO A 26 10.51 14.59 27.37
N PRO A 27 10.33 15.91 27.33
CA PRO A 27 11.35 16.81 26.79
C PRO A 27 12.66 16.67 27.57
N GLY A 28 13.75 16.34 26.87
CA GLY A 28 15.04 16.07 27.50
C GLY A 28 16.08 15.53 26.51
N ARG A 29 17.30 15.32 26.98
CA ARG A 29 18.35 14.68 26.19
C ARG A 29 18.05 13.20 26.05
N VAL A 30 17.91 12.73 24.82
CA VAL A 30 17.63 11.33 24.50
C VAL A 30 18.82 10.69 23.78
N ARG A 31 19.07 9.42 24.06
CA ARG A 31 20.00 8.58 23.29
C ARG A 31 19.17 7.81 22.26
N VAL A 32 19.49 7.98 20.98
CA VAL A 32 18.81 7.29 19.88
C VAL A 32 19.72 6.19 19.35
N THR A 33 19.20 4.97 19.30
CA THR A 33 19.85 3.84 18.64
C THR A 33 19.07 3.51 17.37
N VAL A 34 19.70 3.69 16.21
CA VAL A 34 19.09 3.34 14.92
C VAL A 34 19.56 1.95 14.53
N VAL A 35 18.62 1.03 14.31
CA VAL A 35 18.91 -0.33 13.86
C VAL A 35 18.29 -0.51 12.47
N PRO A 36 19.08 -0.84 11.43
CA PRO A 36 18.52 -1.13 10.12
C PRO A 36 17.64 -2.37 10.21
N LEU A 37 16.38 -2.22 9.84
CA LEU A 37 15.46 -3.35 9.73
C LEU A 37 15.65 -4.01 8.35
N PRO A 38 15.52 -5.34 8.25
CA PRO A 38 15.55 -6.02 6.96
C PRO A 38 14.45 -5.44 6.08
N ALA A 39 14.78 -5.11 4.83
CA ALA A 39 13.79 -4.66 3.87
C ALA A 39 12.71 -5.75 3.75
N THR A 40 11.51 -5.46 4.25
CA THR A 40 10.37 -6.34 4.05
C THR A 40 10.14 -6.38 2.55
N GLN A 41 10.44 -7.51 1.90
CA GLN A 41 10.11 -7.69 0.50
C GLN A 41 8.63 -7.38 0.34
N SER A 42 8.33 -6.33 -0.43
CA SER A 42 6.95 -5.93 -0.71
C SER A 42 6.21 -7.17 -1.19
N LYS A 43 5.21 -7.61 -0.42
CA LYS A 43 4.27 -8.68 -0.77
C LYS A 43 3.89 -8.47 -2.24
N ALA A 44 4.32 -9.38 -3.13
CA ALA A 44 4.28 -9.34 -4.59
C ALA A 44 3.80 -8.01 -5.21
N PRO A 45 4.61 -7.30 -6.02
CA PRO A 45 4.24 -6.05 -6.67
C PRO A 45 2.81 -6.12 -7.21
N PHE A 46 2.02 -5.07 -7.00
CA PHE A 46 0.59 -5.02 -7.36
C PHE A 46 0.29 -5.63 -8.75
N LEU A 47 1.15 -5.38 -9.73
CA LEU A 47 1.07 -5.93 -11.09
C LEU A 47 1.14 -7.46 -11.15
N VAL A 48 1.97 -8.09 -10.31
CA VAL A 48 2.08 -9.57 -10.22
C VAL A 48 0.77 -10.18 -9.71
N LYS A 49 0.10 -9.52 -8.77
CA LYS A 49 -1.21 -9.97 -8.28
C LYS A 49 -2.29 -9.84 -9.35
N LEU A 50 -2.28 -8.73 -10.10
CA LEU A 50 -3.22 -8.53 -11.22
C LEU A 50 -3.03 -9.57 -12.32
N GLU A 51 -1.79 -9.89 -12.67
CA GLU A 51 -1.49 -10.93 -13.68
C GLU A 51 -2.02 -12.29 -13.22
N ALA A 52 -1.83 -12.65 -11.95
CA ALA A 52 -2.36 -13.90 -11.39
C ALA A 52 -3.90 -13.96 -11.47
N ILE A 53 -4.59 -12.85 -11.19
CA ILE A 53 -6.06 -12.76 -11.32
C ILE A 53 -6.48 -12.94 -12.77
N HIS A 54 -5.82 -12.27 -13.73
CA HIS A 54 -6.14 -12.43 -15.15
C HIS A 54 -5.93 -13.87 -15.63
N GLN A 55 -4.88 -14.54 -15.17
CA GLN A 55 -4.64 -15.95 -15.48
C GLN A 55 -5.74 -16.86 -14.92
N ALA A 56 -6.14 -16.66 -13.66
CA ALA A 56 -7.22 -17.43 -13.05
C ALA A 56 -8.55 -17.23 -13.78
N LEU A 57 -8.88 -15.99 -14.17
CA LEU A 57 -10.08 -15.69 -14.94
C LEU A 57 -10.06 -16.37 -16.31
N ARG A 58 -8.96 -16.29 -17.06
CA ARG A 58 -8.81 -16.98 -18.35
C ARG A 58 -8.97 -18.50 -18.20
N ALA A 59 -8.36 -19.09 -17.17
CA ALA A 59 -8.44 -20.53 -16.90
C ALA A 59 -9.86 -20.99 -16.54
N SER A 60 -10.65 -20.13 -15.87
CA SER A 60 -12.05 -20.42 -15.55
C SER A 60 -13.00 -20.35 -16.75
N GLY A 61 -12.52 -19.92 -17.92
CA GLY A 61 -13.35 -19.67 -19.10
C GLY A 61 -14.11 -18.34 -19.06
N TYR A 62 -13.80 -17.48 -18.08
CA TYR A 62 -14.39 -16.14 -17.97
C TYR A 62 -14.05 -15.31 -19.21
N ARG A 63 -15.09 -14.75 -19.85
CA ARG A 63 -14.95 -13.82 -20.97
C ARG A 63 -15.18 -12.40 -20.47
N PRO A 64 -14.14 -11.56 -20.39
CA PRO A 64 -14.31 -10.18 -19.96
C PRO A 64 -15.19 -9.41 -20.95
N ARG A 65 -15.94 -8.44 -20.42
CA ARG A 65 -16.74 -7.50 -21.23
C ARG A 65 -15.83 -6.73 -22.18
N THR A 66 -16.33 -6.44 -23.38
CA THR A 66 -15.65 -5.56 -24.32
C THR A 66 -15.77 -4.11 -23.88
N LYS A 67 -14.91 -3.25 -24.41
CA LYS A 67 -15.00 -1.80 -24.18
C LYS A 67 -16.39 -1.25 -24.53
N ALA A 68 -16.95 -1.65 -25.67
CA ALA A 68 -18.27 -1.19 -26.11
C ALA A 68 -19.40 -1.62 -25.15
N GLN A 69 -19.30 -2.83 -24.58
CA GLN A 69 -20.28 -3.30 -23.58
C GLN A 69 -20.19 -2.48 -22.29
N VAL A 70 -18.97 -2.20 -21.82
CA VAL A 70 -18.76 -1.38 -20.62
C VAL A 70 -19.24 0.06 -20.86
N ASP A 71 -18.92 0.64 -22.02
CA ASP A 71 -19.35 2.00 -22.36
C ASP A 71 -20.89 2.10 -22.44
N ALA A 72 -21.56 1.09 -22.99
CA ALA A 72 -23.02 1.03 -23.05
C ALA A 72 -23.66 0.90 -21.66
N GLU A 73 -23.11 0.06 -20.78
CA GLU A 73 -23.57 -0.09 -19.39
C GLU A 73 -23.42 1.21 -18.60
N ILE A 74 -22.27 1.89 -18.73
CA ILE A 74 -22.03 3.19 -18.08
C ILE A 74 -23.03 4.23 -18.57
N GLN A 75 -23.32 4.27 -19.88
CA GLN A 75 -24.28 5.22 -20.43
C GLN A 75 -25.69 4.95 -19.92
N ALA A 76 -26.12 3.69 -19.92
CA ALA A 76 -27.42 3.29 -19.39
C ALA A 76 -27.58 3.66 -17.90
N GLU A 77 -26.53 3.49 -17.09
CA GLU A 77 -26.54 3.88 -15.68
C GLU A 77 -26.68 5.41 -15.53
N ARG A 78 -25.95 6.19 -16.32
CA ARG A 78 -26.06 7.67 -16.30
C ARG A 78 -27.46 8.14 -16.70
N ASP A 79 -28.03 7.54 -17.74
CA ASP A 79 -29.37 7.87 -18.20
C ASP A 79 -30.43 7.57 -17.13
N SER A 80 -30.20 6.54 -16.29
CA SER A 80 -31.08 6.19 -15.17
C SER A 80 -31.09 7.21 -14.03
N TRP A 81 -30.05 8.05 -13.91
CA TRP A 81 -29.98 9.10 -12.88
C TRP A 81 -30.67 10.40 -13.29
N GLY A 82 -31.03 10.55 -14.57
CA GLY A 82 -31.73 11.72 -15.11
C GLY A 82 -33.24 11.53 -15.30
N ALA A 83 -33.80 10.41 -14.84
CA ALA A 83 -35.23 10.06 -14.92
C ALA A 83 -35.97 10.26 -13.59
#